data_AF-A0AAU4T1B0-F1
#
_entry.id   AF-A0AAU4T1B0-F1
#
_cell.length_a   1.000
_cell.length_b   1.000
_cell.length_c   1.000
_cell.angle_alpha   90.00
_cell.angle_beta   90.00
_cell.angle_gamma   90.00
#
_symmetry.space_group_name_H-M   'P 1'
#
loop_
_entity.id
_entity.type
_entity.pdbx_description
1 polymer ?
#
loop_
_entity_poly.entity_id
_entity_poly.type
_entity_poly.pdbx_seq_one_letter_code
_entity_poly.pdbx_strand_id
1 'polypeptide(L)' 'MNVGRSQLALGDRDSALESLEEAWDVAPEMARVHPTSQELMRVLTSLHRRSNPRLTRLAKRAGVPF' A
#
# COMPACT_ATOMS: atom_id res chain seq x y z
N MET A 1 1.01 2.83 -9.81
CA MET A 1 0.08 3.54 -8.89
C MET A 1 -1.38 3.47 -9.31
N ASN A 2 -1.74 3.84 -10.55
CA ASN A 2 -3.14 3.75 -11.01
C ASN A 2 -3.69 2.32 -10.98
N VAL A 3 -2.86 1.33 -11.34
CA VAL A 3 -3.19 -0.10 -11.30
C VAL A 3 -3.65 -0.54 -9.90
N GLY A 4 -2.87 -0.25 -8.85
CA GLY A 4 -3.24 -0.58 -7.47
C GLY A 4 -4.57 0.04 -7.04
N ARG A 5 -4.84 1.28 -7.45
CA ARG A 5 -6.12 1.94 -7.17
C ARG A 5 -7.30 1.30 -7.93
N SER A 6 -7.10 0.89 -9.18
CA SER A 6 -8.09 0.16 -9.96
C SER A 6 -8.39 -1.22 -9.36
N GLN A 7 -7.35 -1.97 -8.94
CA GLN A 7 -7.51 -3.27 -8.27
C GLN A 7 -8.30 -3.13 -6.97
N LEU A 8 -7.98 -2.12 -6.16
CA LEU A 8 -8.73 -1.83 -4.93
C LEU A 8 -10.21 -1.53 -5.23
N ALA A 9 -10.49 -0.76 -6.27
CA ALA A 9 -11.87 -0.46 -6.69
C ALA A 9 -12.64 -1.70 -7.17
N LEU A 10 -11.94 -2.71 -7.69
CA LEU A 10 -12.51 -4.01 -8.07
C LEU A 10 -12.62 -4.99 -6.88
N GLY A 11 -12.18 -4.58 -5.68
CA GLY A 11 -12.14 -5.44 -4.50
C GLY A 11 -10.96 -6.41 -4.44
N ASP A 12 -10.04 -6.34 -5.41
CA ASP A 12 -8.82 -7.14 -5.45
C ASP A 12 -7.74 -6.51 -4.55
N ARG A 13 -7.78 -6.88 -3.28
CA ARG A 13 -6.93 -6.30 -2.23
C ARG A 13 -5.51 -6.84 -2.27
N ASP A 14 -5.34 -8.10 -2.66
CA ASP A 14 -4.02 -8.75 -2.71
C ASP A 14 -3.19 -8.17 -3.86
N SER A 15 -3.77 -8.07 -5.06
CA SER A 15 -3.07 -7.43 -6.18
C SER A 15 -2.82 -5.94 -5.94
N ALA A 16 -3.72 -5.25 -5.23
CA ALA A 16 -3.50 -3.86 -4.82
C ALA A 16 -2.31 -3.71 -3.84
N LEU A 17 -2.16 -4.66 -2.90
CA LEU A 17 -1.00 -4.70 -2.00
C LEU A 17 0.29 -4.98 -2.77
N GLU A 18 0.27 -5.90 -3.72
CA GLU A 18 1.41 -6.21 -4.58
C GLU A 18 1.86 -4.99 -5.40
N SER A 19 0.91 -4.30 -6.03
CA SER A 19 1.19 -3.06 -6.76
C SER A 19 1.79 -1.96 -5.87
N LEU A 20 1.39 -1.92 -4.59
CA LEU A 20 1.94 -0.97 -3.63
C LEU A 20 3.36 -1.38 -3.22
N GLU A 21 3.60 -2.68 -2.95
CA GLU A 21 4.94 -3.20 -2.65
C GLU A 21 5.93 -2.94 -3.80
N GLU A 22 5.52 -3.24 -5.04
CA GLU A 22 6.33 -2.99 -6.23
C GLU A 22 6.70 -1.50 -6.35
N ALA A 23 5.76 -0.59 -6.10
CA ALA A 23 6.04 0.84 -6.13
C ALA A 23 7.10 1.26 -5.09
N TRP A 24 7.06 0.66 -3.90
CA TRP A 24 8.04 0.89 -2.83
C TRP A 24 9.40 0.26 -3.11
N ASP A 25 9.46 -0.79 -3.93
CA ASP A 25 10.71 -1.42 -4.34
C ASP A 25 11.37 -0.69 -5.52
N VAL A 26 10.58 -0.23 -6.49
CA VAL A 26 11.09 0.47 -7.68
C VAL A 26 11.47 1.91 -7.37
N ALA A 27 10.62 2.65 -6.64
CA ALA A 27 10.79 4.09 -6.43
C ALA A 27 10.36 4.52 -5.02
N PRO A 28 11.09 4.15 -3.96
CA PRO A 28 10.67 4.36 -2.56
C PRO A 28 10.43 5.83 -2.21
N GLU A 29 11.28 6.75 -2.66
CA GLU A 29 11.10 8.19 -2.40
C GLU A 29 9.82 8.74 -3.05
N MET A 30 9.51 8.30 -4.28
CA MET A 30 8.27 8.66 -4.96
C MET A 30 7.08 8.00 -4.26
N ALA A 31 7.15 6.70 -3.94
CA ALA A 31 6.09 5.97 -3.26
C ALA A 31 5.79 6.56 -1.87
N ARG A 32 6.77 7.14 -1.19
CA ARG A 32 6.57 7.81 0.09
C ARG A 32 5.68 9.05 -0.02
N VAL A 33 5.80 9.83 -1.08
CA VAL A 33 5.09 11.13 -1.24
C VAL A 33 3.90 11.07 -2.20
N HIS A 34 3.84 10.07 -3.07
CA HIS A 34 2.81 9.98 -4.11
C HIS A 34 1.40 9.80 -3.48
N PRO A 35 0.40 10.64 -3.80
CA PRO A 35 -0.91 10.62 -3.15
C PRO A 35 -1.60 9.24 -3.17
N THR A 36 -1.58 8.56 -4.32
CA THR A 36 -2.18 7.22 -4.45
C THR A 36 -1.47 6.17 -3.59
N SER A 37 -0.18 6.33 -3.31
CA SER A 37 0.56 5.40 -2.43
C SER A 37 0.06 5.52 -1.01
N GLN A 38 -0.07 6.77 -0.55
CA GLN A 38 -0.51 7.07 0.80
C GLN A 38 -1.97 6.66 1.01
N GLU A 39 -2.81 6.87 0.00
CA GLU A 39 -4.19 6.38 -0.02
C GLU A 39 -4.24 4.85 0.08
N LEU A 40 -3.56 4.12 -0.81
CA LEU A 40 -3.53 2.65 -0.79
C LEU A 40 -3.03 2.12 0.55
N MET A 41 -1.94 2.69 1.08
CA MET A 41 -1.41 2.32 2.39
C MET A 41 -2.46 2.49 3.50
N ARG A 42 -3.15 3.64 3.55
CA ARG A 42 -4.20 3.91 4.56
C ARG A 42 -5.37 2.96 4.43
N VAL A 43 -5.87 2.74 3.21
CA VAL A 43 -7.05 1.90 2.97
C VAL A 43 -6.73 0.43 3.25
N LEU A 44 -5.62 -0.09 2.76
CA LEU A 44 -5.24 -1.48 3.03
C LEU A 44 -5.03 -1.69 4.53
N THR A 45 -4.46 -0.71 5.24
CA THR A 45 -4.21 -0.79 6.69
C THR A 45 -5.51 -0.79 7.49
N SER A 46 -6.48 0.04 7.12
CA SER A 46 -7.79 0.06 7.78
C SER A 46 -8.56 -1.25 7.57
N LEU A 47 -8.42 -1.86 6.39
CA LEU A 47 -9.06 -3.14 6.05
C LEU A 47 -8.43 -4.35 6.78
N HIS A 48 -7.11 -4.35 6.99
CA HIS A 48 -6.37 -5.53 7.47
C HIS A 48 -5.83 -5.39 8.91
N ARG A 49 -6.46 -4.58 9.76
CA ARG A 49 -6.09 -4.30 11.18
C ARG A 49 -4.98 -5.21 11.74
N ARG A 50 -3.70 -4.79 11.59
CA ARG A 50 -2.46 -5.46 12.05
C ARG A 50 -2.31 -6.98 11.76
N SER A 51 -3.25 -7.62 11.07
CA SER A 51 -3.29 -9.07 10.85
C SER A 51 -2.55 -9.49 9.58
N ASN A 52 -2.19 -8.54 8.70
CA ASN A 52 -1.41 -8.81 7.50
C ASN A 52 0.08 -8.45 7.71
N PRO A 53 0.99 -9.45 7.81
CA PRO A 53 2.41 -9.21 8.04
C PRO A 53 3.12 -8.44 6.92
N ARG A 54 2.70 -8.61 5.66
CA ARG A 54 3.25 -7.89 4.49
C ARG A 54 3.01 -6.39 4.65
N LEU A 55 1.77 -6.03 4.91
CA LEU A 55 1.35 -4.66 5.11
C LEU A 55 2.00 -4.04 6.35
N THR A 56 2.13 -4.79 7.44
CA THR A 56 2.81 -4.31 8.65
C THR A 56 4.29 -3.98 8.39
N ARG A 57 5.00 -4.81 7.60
CA ARG A 57 6.39 -4.51 7.20
C ARG A 57 6.46 -3.26 6.33
N LEU A 58 5.54 -3.14 5.36
CA LEU A 58 5.53 -2.01 4.44
C LEU A 58 5.19 -0.68 5.13
N ALA A 59 4.19 -0.67 6.02
CA ALA A 59 3.83 0.51 6.80
C ALA A 59 4.96 0.95 7.76
N LYS A 60 5.70 0.00 8.35
CA LYS A 60 6.92 0.31 9.12
C LYS A 60 7.99 0.97 8.25
N ARG A 61 8.23 0.46 7.04
CA ARG A 61 9.16 1.06 6.05
C ARG A 61 8.71 2.46 5.64
N ALA A 62 7.41 2.69 5.53
CA ALA A 62 6.83 3.97 5.17
C ALA A 62 6.81 5.01 6.32
N GLY A 63 7.10 4.61 7.55
CA GLY A 63 7.01 5.49 8.73
C GLY A 63 5.57 5.87 9.09
N VAL A 64 4.59 5.06 8.69
CA VAL A 64 3.17 5.29 9.00
C VAL A 64 2.85 4.66 10.35
N PRO A 65 2.34 5.43 11.33
CA PRO A 65 1.94 4.88 12.62
C PRO A 65 0.67 4.01 12.50
N PHE A 66 0.60 2.95 13.32
CA PHE A 66 -0.56 2.05 13.45
C PHE A 66 -1.42 2.35 14.67
#